data_AF-A0A6S6TM44-F1
#
_entry.id   AF-A0A6S6TM44-F1
#
_cell.length_a   1.000
_cell.length_b   1.000
_cell.length_c   1.000
_cell.angle_alpha   90.00
_cell.angle_beta   90.00
_cell.angle_gamma   90.00
#
_symmetry.space_group_name_H-M   'P 1'
#
loop_
_entity.id
_entity.type
_entity.pdbx_description
1 polymer ?
#
loop_
_entity_poly.entity_id
_entity_poly.type
_entity_poly.pdbx_seq_one_letter_code
_entity_poly.pdbx_strand_id
1 'polypeptide(L)'
;MKFYAFDSFEGMPKSKGIDSVDNIYQFVEGQYACTEEHFKDSIEKNDVNLNKVELVPGWFEDTLTEKTKDKLKIKKASVIWVDCDLYASTVPVLEFITQYLQNGTIICFDDWFSFLGNPNRGEQKAFYEWIKKYSHIKCIDYHTFGKWGKSFIVSLS
;
A
#
# COMPACT_ATOMS: atom_id res chain seq x y z
N MET A 1 12.27 1.14 15.74
CA MET A 1 11.33 1.07 14.60
C MET A 1 12.03 0.31 13.47
N LYS A 2 11.34 -0.66 12.87
CA LYS A 2 11.80 -1.43 11.71
C LYS A 2 10.81 -1.15 10.58
N PHE A 3 11.31 -1.00 9.36
CA PHE A 3 10.55 -0.72 8.15
C PHE A 3 10.57 -1.95 7.25
N TYR A 4 9.47 -2.15 6.53
CA TYR A 4 9.32 -3.22 5.55
C TYR A 4 8.83 -2.58 4.27
N ALA A 5 9.60 -2.70 3.19
CA ALA A 5 9.26 -2.13 1.90
C ALA A 5 8.99 -3.26 0.91
N PHE A 6 7.80 -3.26 0.33
CA PHE A 6 7.34 -4.23 -0.66
C PHE A 6 7.18 -3.49 -1.98
N ASP A 7 7.88 -3.95 -3.02
CA ASP A 7 7.84 -3.33 -4.34
C ASP A 7 8.28 -4.36 -5.39
N SER A 8 7.80 -4.22 -6.62
CA SER A 8 8.30 -5.04 -7.73
C SER A 8 9.72 -4.63 -8.12
N PHE A 9 10.08 -3.35 -7.93
CA PHE A 9 11.26 -2.68 -8.50
C PHE A 9 11.29 -2.69 -10.04
N GLU A 10 10.15 -3.02 -10.65
CA GLU A 10 9.94 -3.15 -12.10
C GLU A 10 8.93 -2.10 -12.62
N GLY A 11 8.38 -1.28 -11.73
CA GLY A 11 7.37 -0.27 -12.03
C GLY A 11 5.95 -0.82 -11.95
N MET A 12 4.99 0.00 -12.38
CA MET A 12 3.58 -0.32 -12.30
C MET A 12 3.18 -1.46 -13.25
N PRO A 13 2.28 -2.37 -12.83
CA PRO A 13 1.72 -3.34 -13.74
C PRO A 13 0.75 -2.66 -14.71
N LYS A 14 0.44 -3.32 -15.82
CA LYS A 14 -0.60 -2.85 -16.73
C LYS A 14 -1.96 -2.73 -16.01
N SER A 15 -2.55 -1.55 -16.06
CA SER A 15 -3.93 -1.31 -15.58
C SER A 15 -4.92 -2.24 -16.29
N LYS A 16 -5.79 -2.89 -15.51
CA LYS A 16 -6.80 -3.84 -16.00
C LYS A 16 -8.16 -3.55 -15.38
N GLY A 17 -9.22 -3.97 -16.08
CA GLY A 17 -10.58 -4.02 -15.54
C GLY A 17 -11.10 -2.66 -15.09
N ILE A 18 -11.43 -2.54 -13.81
CA ILE A 18 -12.08 -1.33 -13.28
C ILE A 18 -11.15 -0.12 -13.17
N ASP A 19 -9.86 -0.26 -13.45
CA ASP A 19 -8.93 0.89 -13.47
C ASP A 19 -8.42 1.18 -14.89
N SER A 20 -8.72 0.31 -15.87
CA SER A 20 -8.48 0.62 -17.27
C SER A 20 -9.56 1.60 -17.76
N VAL A 21 -9.21 2.88 -17.86
CA VAL A 21 -10.07 3.92 -18.44
C VAL A 21 -9.38 4.51 -19.64
N ASP A 22 -10.04 4.42 -20.80
CA ASP A 22 -9.50 4.88 -22.09
C ASP A 22 -9.15 6.38 -22.12
N ASN A 23 -9.57 7.16 -21.13
CA ASN A 23 -9.36 8.62 -21.03
C ASN A 23 -8.67 9.07 -19.73
N ILE A 24 -8.13 8.15 -18.90
CA ILE A 24 -7.35 8.51 -17.71
C ILE A 24 -5.94 7.93 -17.89
N TYR A 25 -5.03 8.75 -18.41
CA TYR A 25 -3.61 8.41 -18.60
C TYR A 25 -2.78 8.59 -17.33
N GLN A 26 -3.39 8.44 -16.14
CA GLN A 26 -2.72 8.70 -14.87
C GLN A 26 -1.66 7.63 -14.56
N PHE A 27 -1.95 6.36 -14.91
CA PHE A 27 -1.12 5.21 -14.57
C PHE A 27 -0.82 4.37 -15.81
N VAL A 28 0.45 4.30 -16.17
CA VAL A 28 0.96 3.60 -17.35
C VAL A 28 1.88 2.45 -16.93
N GLU A 29 1.81 1.33 -17.64
CA GLU A 29 2.69 0.17 -17.40
C GLU A 29 4.17 0.56 -17.42
N GLY A 30 4.95 0.07 -16.45
CA GLY A 30 6.37 0.37 -16.28
C GLY A 30 6.68 1.76 -15.72
N GLN A 31 5.67 2.60 -15.49
CA GLN A 31 5.86 3.87 -14.79
C GLN A 31 6.39 3.62 -13.37
N TYR A 32 7.20 4.56 -12.86
CA TYR A 32 7.82 4.50 -11.52
C TYR A 32 8.81 3.36 -11.28
N ALA A 33 9.26 2.65 -12.33
CA ALA A 33 10.31 1.66 -12.19
C ALA A 33 11.57 2.27 -11.54
N CYS A 34 12.03 1.63 -10.46
CA CYS A 34 13.21 2.01 -9.69
C CYS A 34 13.87 0.72 -9.25
N THR A 35 15.18 0.54 -9.51
CA THR A 35 15.85 -0.71 -9.12
C THR A 35 16.06 -0.78 -7.61
N GLU A 36 16.20 -1.99 -7.08
CA GLU A 36 16.49 -2.20 -5.66
C GLU A 36 17.78 -1.49 -5.23
N GLU A 37 18.81 -1.47 -6.09
CA GLU A 37 20.05 -0.72 -5.83
C GLU A 37 19.81 0.79 -5.75
N HIS A 38 19.04 1.35 -6.68
CA HIS A 38 18.76 2.78 -6.67
C HIS A 38 17.94 3.18 -5.44
N PHE A 39 17.00 2.32 -5.02
CA PHE A 39 16.27 2.51 -3.78
C PHE A 39 17.20 2.54 -2.57
N LYS A 40 18.10 1.55 -2.43
CA LYS A 40 19.09 1.49 -1.34
C LYS A 40 20.00 2.72 -1.31
N ASP A 41 20.54 3.11 -2.46
CA ASP A 41 21.36 4.31 -2.61
C ASP A 41 20.60 5.57 -2.17
N SER A 42 19.33 5.69 -2.52
CA SER A 42 18.50 6.83 -2.17
C SER A 42 18.28 6.92 -0.66
N ILE A 43 17.96 5.81 0.01
CA ILE A 43 17.70 5.82 1.44
C ILE A 43 18.99 6.01 2.27
N GLU A 44 20.13 5.47 1.82
CA GLU A 44 21.43 5.77 2.44
C GLU A 44 21.79 7.25 2.33
N LYS A 45 21.61 7.86 1.15
CA LYS A 45 21.86 9.30 0.93
C LYS A 45 20.97 10.21 1.79
N ASN A 46 19.84 9.71 2.27
CA ASN A 46 18.91 10.43 3.13
C ASN A 46 19.04 10.01 4.62
N ASP A 47 20.20 9.48 5.02
CA ASP A 47 20.55 9.12 6.41
C ASP A 47 19.61 8.07 7.05
N VAL A 48 18.92 7.25 6.23
CA VAL A 48 18.11 6.14 6.73
C VAL A 48 19.01 4.93 6.95
N ASN A 49 19.03 4.42 8.18
CA ASN A 49 19.80 3.22 8.52
C ASN A 49 19.22 1.96 7.86
N LEU A 50 19.87 1.46 6.82
CA LEU A 50 19.48 0.26 6.06
C LEU A 50 19.26 -0.98 6.93
N ASN A 51 19.96 -1.15 8.05
CA ASN A 51 19.76 -2.31 8.94
C ASN A 51 18.37 -2.34 9.59
N LYS A 52 17.63 -1.22 9.52
CA LYS A 52 16.24 -1.12 9.97
C LYS A 52 15.24 -1.29 8.84
N VAL A 53 15.67 -1.55 7.60
CA VAL A 53 14.81 -1.70 6.43
C VAL A 53 14.93 -3.13 5.91
N GLU A 54 13.79 -3.82 5.83
CA GLU A 54 13.69 -5.12 5.16
C GLU A 54 12.99 -4.94 3.81
N LEU A 55 13.66 -5.32 2.72
CA LEU A 55 13.06 -5.28 1.39
C LEU A 55 12.41 -6.62 1.06
N VAL A 56 11.27 -6.55 0.37
CA VAL A 56 10.53 -7.68 -0.16
C VAL A 56 10.30 -7.43 -1.65
N PRO A 57 11.31 -7.69 -2.50
CA PRO A 57 11.19 -7.49 -3.93
C PRO A 57 10.23 -8.50 -4.57
N GLY A 58 9.39 -8.03 -5.48
CA GLY A 58 8.48 -8.82 -6.31
C GLY A 58 7.04 -8.33 -6.27
N TRP A 59 6.26 -8.78 -7.26
CA TRP A 59 4.83 -8.43 -7.38
C TRP A 59 4.04 -8.87 -6.15
N PHE A 60 3.03 -8.09 -5.78
CA PHE A 60 2.23 -8.37 -4.57
C PHE A 60 1.54 -9.73 -4.58
N GLU A 61 1.15 -10.23 -5.75
CA GLU A 61 0.57 -11.57 -5.90
C GLU A 61 1.54 -12.70 -5.49
N ASP A 62 2.85 -12.46 -5.62
CA ASP A 62 3.90 -13.42 -5.28
C ASP A 62 4.46 -13.19 -3.85
N THR A 63 4.46 -11.94 -3.39
CA THR A 63 5.15 -11.55 -2.15
C THR A 63 4.23 -11.47 -0.94
N LEU A 64 2.94 -11.18 -1.10
CA LEU A 64 2.00 -11.02 0.01
C LEU A 64 1.39 -12.36 0.46
N THR A 65 2.27 -13.31 0.81
CA THR A 65 1.92 -14.71 1.11
C THR A 65 2.13 -15.06 2.59
N GLU A 66 1.53 -16.16 3.07
CA GLU A 66 1.79 -16.71 4.41
C GLU A 66 3.27 -16.99 4.68
N LYS A 67 4.00 -17.47 3.67
CA LYS A 67 5.46 -17.68 3.77
C LYS A 67 6.20 -16.37 4.08
N THR A 68 5.78 -15.26 3.47
CA THR A 68 6.36 -13.94 3.77
C THR A 68 6.01 -13.48 5.18
N LYS A 69 4.76 -13.71 5.63
CA LYS A 69 4.33 -13.39 7.00
C LYS A 69 5.21 -14.12 8.03
N ASP A 70 5.46 -15.41 7.82
CA ASP A 70 6.31 -16.25 8.67
C ASP A 70 7.78 -15.79 8.68
N LYS A 71 8.30 -15.40 7.50
CA LYS A 71 9.68 -14.90 7.37
C LYS A 71 9.86 -13.58 8.13
N LEU A 72 8.97 -12.62 7.94
CA LEU A 72 9.13 -11.26 8.47
C LEU A 72 8.85 -11.15 9.97
N LYS A 73 8.05 -12.09 10.51
CA LYS A 73 7.66 -12.17 11.92
C LYS A 73 7.10 -10.85 12.48
N ILE A 74 6.49 -10.04 11.62
CA ILE A 74 5.83 -8.79 12.00
C ILE A 74 4.71 -9.13 12.98
N LYS A 75 4.65 -8.41 14.10
CA LYS A 75 3.59 -8.61 15.10
C LYS A 75 2.49 -7.59 14.96
N LYS A 76 2.85 -6.31 14.86
CA LYS A 76 1.93 -5.19 14.74
C LYS A 76 2.58 -4.06 13.94
N ALA A 77 1.78 -3.31 13.20
CA ALA A 77 2.21 -2.11 12.50
C ALA A 77 1.72 -0.87 13.26
N SER A 78 2.60 0.14 13.41
CA SER A 78 2.20 1.45 13.94
C SER A 78 1.67 2.34 12.81
N VAL A 79 2.34 2.28 11.65
CA VAL A 79 1.97 3.00 10.43
C VAL A 79 2.03 2.02 9.28
N ILE A 80 1.07 2.10 8.37
CA ILE A 80 1.02 1.38 7.10
C ILE A 80 0.82 2.42 6.01
N TRP A 81 1.73 2.44 5.03
CA TRP A 81 1.66 3.33 3.89
C TRP A 81 1.29 2.49 2.67
N VAL A 82 0.15 2.79 2.07
CA VAL A 82 -0.39 2.14 0.87
C VAL A 82 -0.25 3.16 -0.25
N ASP A 83 0.58 2.81 -1.22
CA ASP A 83 0.94 3.64 -2.36
C ASP A 83 1.13 2.68 -3.53
N CYS A 84 0.00 2.20 -4.04
CA CYS A 84 0.01 1.21 -5.12
C CYS A 84 -1.04 1.45 -6.19
N ASP A 85 -1.72 2.60 -6.11
CA ASP A 85 -2.60 3.24 -7.10
C ASP A 85 -3.85 2.45 -7.50
N LEU A 86 -3.63 1.23 -7.99
CA LEU A 86 -4.58 0.36 -8.65
C LEU A 86 -5.30 -0.52 -7.63
N TYR A 87 -6.60 -0.67 -7.81
CA TYR A 87 -7.45 -1.56 -7.03
C TYR A 87 -6.89 -2.98 -6.97
N ALA A 88 -6.42 -3.51 -8.10
CA ALA A 88 -5.88 -4.87 -8.18
C ALA A 88 -4.61 -5.05 -7.31
N SER A 89 -3.84 -3.98 -7.12
CA SER A 89 -2.68 -3.95 -6.23
C SER A 89 -3.08 -3.74 -4.77
N THR A 90 -4.08 -2.90 -4.50
CA THR A 90 -4.51 -2.54 -3.14
C THR A 90 -5.21 -3.68 -2.42
N VAL A 91 -6.04 -4.47 -3.11
CA VAL A 91 -6.79 -5.59 -2.51
C VAL A 91 -5.88 -6.57 -1.76
N PRO A 92 -4.84 -7.17 -2.37
CA PRO A 92 -3.96 -8.10 -1.66
C PRO A 92 -3.16 -7.42 -0.54
N VAL A 93 -2.81 -6.13 -0.67
CA VAL A 93 -2.18 -5.34 0.41
C VAL A 93 -3.08 -5.29 1.64
N LEU A 94 -4.34 -4.90 1.47
CA LEU A 94 -5.31 -4.80 2.57
C LEU A 94 -5.55 -6.14 3.26
N GLU A 95 -5.69 -7.22 2.50
CA GLU A 95 -5.80 -8.58 3.03
C GLU A 95 -4.56 -8.98 3.84
N PHE A 96 -3.37 -8.68 3.32
CA PHE A 96 -2.10 -9.03 3.96
C PHE A 96 -1.89 -8.29 5.29
N ILE A 97 -2.19 -6.99 5.33
CA ILE A 97 -1.95 -6.15 6.50
C ILE A 97 -2.94 -6.38 7.65
N THR A 98 -4.08 -7.02 7.37
CA THR A 98 -5.21 -7.17 8.31
C THR A 98 -4.75 -7.73 9.66
N GLN A 99 -3.87 -8.72 9.67
CA GLN A 99 -3.37 -9.34 10.91
C GLN A 99 -2.43 -8.45 11.74
N TYR A 100 -1.86 -7.41 11.13
CA TYR A 100 -0.85 -6.54 11.75
C TYR A 100 -1.47 -5.31 12.41
N LEU A 101 -2.79 -5.14 12.31
CA LEU A 101 -3.48 -4.00 12.86
C LEU A 101 -3.54 -4.06 14.39
N GLN A 102 -3.53 -2.89 15.00
CA GLN A 102 -3.83 -2.66 16.40
C GLN A 102 -4.62 -1.35 16.55
N ASN A 103 -5.24 -1.15 17.70
CA ASN A 103 -5.82 0.14 18.04
C ASN A 103 -4.75 1.23 17.93
N GLY A 104 -5.04 2.27 17.15
CA GLY A 104 -4.11 3.36 16.89
C GLY A 104 -3.19 3.16 15.68
N THR A 105 -3.23 2.02 14.96
CA THR A 105 -2.52 1.91 13.68
C THR A 105 -3.01 3.00 12.73
N ILE A 106 -2.10 3.76 12.13
CA ILE A 106 -2.41 4.72 11.08
C ILE A 106 -2.24 4.02 9.73
N ILE A 107 -3.27 4.07 8.89
CA ILE A 107 -3.19 3.63 7.49
C ILE A 107 -3.24 4.89 6.62
N CYS A 108 -2.21 5.10 5.82
CA CYS A 108 -2.11 6.16 4.83
C CYS A 108 -2.30 5.56 3.43
N PHE A 109 -3.12 6.20 2.61
CA PHE A 109 -3.34 5.91 1.20
C PHE A 109 -2.83 7.12 0.42
N ASP A 110 -1.82 6.98 -0.44
CA ASP A 110 -1.25 8.12 -1.19
C ASP A 110 -2.19 8.58 -2.32
N ASP A 111 -2.93 7.64 -2.90
CA ASP A 111 -3.74 7.83 -4.10
C ASP A 111 -5.24 7.73 -3.85
N TRP A 112 -5.67 8.10 -2.64
CA TRP A 112 -7.08 8.05 -2.24
C TRP A 112 -7.99 8.80 -3.23
N PHE A 113 -7.63 10.00 -3.66
CA PHE A 113 -8.46 10.80 -4.57
C PHE A 113 -8.08 10.68 -6.05
N SER A 114 -7.31 9.65 -6.42
CA SER A 114 -7.03 9.32 -7.82
C SER A 114 -8.31 8.90 -8.57
N PHE A 115 -8.22 8.77 -9.89
CA PHE A 115 -9.39 8.53 -10.77
C PHE A 115 -10.51 9.57 -10.61
N LEU A 116 -10.13 10.85 -10.49
CA LEU A 116 -11.06 11.97 -10.26
C LEU A 116 -11.91 11.80 -9.00
N GLY A 117 -11.38 11.12 -7.98
CA GLY A 117 -12.07 10.84 -6.72
C GLY A 117 -13.20 9.81 -6.84
N ASN A 118 -13.24 9.00 -7.91
CA ASN A 118 -14.29 8.00 -8.10
C ASN A 118 -14.17 6.88 -7.03
N PRO A 119 -15.16 6.72 -6.12
CA PRO A 119 -15.08 5.75 -5.03
C PRO A 119 -15.17 4.28 -5.49
N ASN A 120 -15.45 4.03 -6.77
CA ASN A 120 -15.54 2.70 -7.36
C ASN A 120 -14.27 2.29 -8.12
N ARG A 121 -13.13 2.95 -7.86
CA ARG A 121 -11.84 2.67 -8.51
C ARG A 121 -10.70 2.73 -7.48
N GLY A 122 -9.52 2.24 -7.89
CA GLY A 122 -8.28 2.37 -7.14
C GLY A 122 -8.37 1.94 -5.67
N GLU A 123 -7.61 2.65 -4.84
CA GLU A 123 -7.48 2.38 -3.41
C GLU A 123 -8.81 2.54 -2.64
N GLN A 124 -9.65 3.52 -3.00
CA GLN A 124 -10.93 3.75 -2.32
C GLN A 124 -11.84 2.53 -2.38
N LYS A 125 -12.01 1.97 -3.58
CA LYS A 125 -12.89 0.83 -3.75
C LYS A 125 -12.39 -0.38 -2.98
N ALA A 126 -11.09 -0.67 -3.06
CA ALA A 126 -10.47 -1.78 -2.33
C ALA A 126 -10.66 -1.61 -0.82
N PHE A 127 -10.44 -0.40 -0.30
CA PHE A 127 -10.67 -0.09 1.11
C PHE A 127 -12.12 -0.29 1.54
N TYR A 128 -13.10 0.24 0.79
CA TYR A 128 -14.51 0.14 1.17
C TYR A 128 -15.02 -1.31 1.18
N GLU A 129 -14.53 -2.14 0.26
CA GLU A 129 -14.82 -3.58 0.28
C GLU A 129 -14.14 -4.29 1.45
N TRP A 130 -12.90 -3.93 1.75
CA TRP A 130 -12.14 -4.50 2.86
C TRP A 130 -12.78 -4.22 4.22
N ILE A 131 -13.15 -2.97 4.52
CA ILE A 131 -13.82 -2.64 5.80
C ILE A 131 -15.23 -3.25 5.90
N LYS A 132 -15.90 -3.49 4.76
CA LYS A 132 -17.18 -4.21 4.71
C LYS A 132 -16.99 -5.69 5.02
N LYS A 133 -15.92 -6.30 4.51
CA LYS A 133 -15.54 -7.70 4.77
C LYS A 133 -15.12 -7.92 6.22
N TYR A 134 -14.34 -7.01 6.78
CA TYR A 134 -13.81 -7.10 8.15
C TYR A 134 -14.50 -6.10 9.08
N SER A 135 -15.77 -6.38 9.41
CA SER A 135 -16.64 -5.46 10.16
C SER A 135 -16.14 -5.07 11.56
N HIS A 136 -15.21 -5.85 12.12
CA HIS A 136 -14.55 -5.60 13.41
C HIS A 136 -13.46 -4.52 13.33
N ILE A 137 -13.06 -4.12 12.13
CA ILE A 137 -12.09 -3.05 11.87
C ILE A 137 -12.89 -1.78 11.58
N LYS A 138 -12.70 -0.75 12.40
CA LYS A 138 -13.16 0.60 12.14
C LYS A 138 -11.96 1.46 11.76
N CYS A 139 -12.14 2.30 10.75
CA CYS A 139 -11.14 3.25 10.29
C CYS A 139 -11.74 4.65 10.44
N ILE A 140 -11.20 5.41 11.39
CA ILE A 140 -11.64 6.77 11.70
C ILE A 140 -10.86 7.74 10.82
N ASP A 141 -11.55 8.63 10.12
CA ASP A 141 -10.93 9.69 9.33
C ASP A 141 -9.92 10.48 10.19
N TYR A 142 -8.69 10.64 9.70
CA TYR A 142 -7.65 11.35 10.42
C TYR A 142 -7.18 12.61 9.69
N HIS A 143 -6.58 12.46 8.50
CA HIS A 143 -6.02 13.58 7.76
C HIS A 143 -5.95 13.32 6.26
N THR A 144 -6.19 14.36 5.46
CA THR A 144 -5.88 14.40 4.02
C THR A 144 -4.54 15.07 3.79
N PHE A 145 -3.66 14.48 2.98
CA PHE A 145 -2.30 14.97 2.76
C PHE A 145 -1.90 14.88 1.29
N GLY A 146 -0.81 15.54 0.92
CA GLY A 146 -0.36 15.56 -0.47
C GLY A 146 -1.43 16.11 -1.41
N LYS A 147 -1.40 15.64 -2.66
CA LYS A 147 -2.41 16.01 -3.66
C LYS A 147 -3.65 15.11 -3.57
N TRP A 148 -3.44 13.82 -3.30
CA TRP A 148 -4.47 12.79 -3.39
C TRP A 148 -4.62 11.96 -2.12
N GLY A 149 -3.80 12.18 -1.10
CA GLY A 149 -3.67 11.27 0.02
C GLY A 149 -4.73 11.42 1.10
N LYS A 150 -5.04 10.30 1.75
CA LYS A 150 -5.93 10.24 2.92
C LYS A 150 -5.44 9.21 3.93
N SER A 151 -5.62 9.50 5.21
CA SER A 151 -5.24 8.61 6.30
C SER A 151 -6.38 8.35 7.28
N PHE A 152 -6.29 7.19 7.94
CA PHE A 152 -7.25 6.71 8.92
C PHE A 152 -6.55 6.16 10.15
N ILE A 153 -7.19 6.32 11.33
CA ILE A 153 -6.79 5.65 12.56
C ILE A 153 -7.65 4.40 12.75
N VAL A 154 -7.01 3.26 12.96
CA VAL A 154 -7.67 1.98 13.20
C VAL A 154 -8.20 1.88 14.63
N SER A 155 -9.44 1.43 14.77
CA SER A 155 -10.08 1.00 16.01
C SER A 155 -10.71 -0.38 15.79
N LEU A 156 -10.24 -1.37 16.53
CA LEU A 156 -10.70 -2.75 16.53
C LEU A 156 -11.75 -2.94 17.62
N SER A 157 -12.86 -3.59 17.28
CA SER A 157 -13.97 -3.94 18.18
C SER A 157 -13.95 -5.41 18.58
#